data_AF-A0A699QY53-F1
#
_entry.id   AF-A0A699QY53-F1
#
_cell.length_a   1.000
_cell.length_b   1.000
_cell.length_c   1.000
_cell.angle_alpha   90.00
_cell.angle_beta   90.00
_cell.angle_gamma   90.00
#
_symmetry.space_group_name_H-M   'P 1'
#
loop_
_entity.id
_entity.type
_entity.pdbx_description
1 polymer ?
#
loop_
_entity_poly.entity_id
_entity_poly.type
_entity_poly.pdbx_seq_one_letter_code
_entity_poly.pdbx_strand_id
1 'polypeptide(L)' 'PFKVLAKVGKVAYRLELPQELSRVHHTCHVSNLKKCYADKPLVMPMEGIHVDDKLQFIEEPVEIIEREIK' A
#
# COMPACT_ATOMS: atom_id res chain seq x y z
N PRO A 1 5.49 1.68 2.94
CA PRO A 1 5.05 0.54 3.78
C PRO A 1 4.12 1.08 4.88
N PHE A 2 3.11 0.29 5.27
CA PHE A 2 2.12 0.71 6.28
C PHE A 2 2.46 0.13 7.65
N LYS A 3 2.28 0.92 8.70
CA LYS A 3 2.50 0.48 10.08
C LYS A 3 1.33 -0.39 10.53
N VAL A 4 1.62 -1.50 11.22
CA VAL A 4 0.58 -2.30 11.87
C VAL A 4 0.25 -1.65 13.22
N LEU A 5 -1.01 -1.22 13.38
CA LEU A 5 -1.53 -0.64 14.62
C LEU A 5 -2.02 -1.71 15.60
N ALA A 6 -2.64 -2.78 15.08
CA ALA A 6 -3.14 -3.87 15.91
C ALA A 6 -3.31 -5.16 15.10
N LYS A 7 -3.31 -6.31 15.78
CA LYS A 7 -3.78 -7.58 15.22
C LYS A 7 -5.28 -7.73 15.54
N VAL A 8 -6.07 -8.07 14.54
CA VAL A 8 -7.53 -8.29 14.67
C VAL A 8 -7.82 -9.76 14.41
N GLY A 9 -8.14 -10.50 15.48
CA GLY A 9 -8.35 -11.95 15.40
C GLY A 9 -7.09 -12.71 14.94
N LYS A 10 -7.28 -13.84 14.27
CA LYS A 10 -6.16 -14.70 13.82
C LYS A 10 -5.55 -14.27 12.49
N VAL A 11 -6.35 -13.65 11.63
CA VAL A 11 -6.04 -13.52 10.19
C VAL A 11 -6.10 -12.09 9.64
N ALA A 12 -6.31 -11.09 10.49
CA ALA A 12 -6.37 -9.70 10.04
C ALA A 12 -5.48 -8.77 10.87
N TYR A 13 -5.08 -7.68 10.25
CA TYR A 13 -4.31 -6.61 10.86
C TYR A 13 -4.97 -5.26 10.57
N ARG A 14 -4.91 -4.38 11.57
CA ARG A 14 -5.29 -2.99 11.45
C ARG A 14 -4.05 -2.17 11.10
N LEU A 15 -4.10 -1.40 10.03
CA LEU A 15 -2.99 -0.63 9.49
C LEU A 15 -3.19 0.88 9.67
N GLU A 16 -2.08 1.60 9.80
CA GLU A 16 -2.02 3.05 9.66
C GLU A 16 -1.96 3.37 8.16
N LEU A 17 -3.11 3.79 7.61
CA LEU A 17 -3.23 4.17 6.21
C LEU A 17 -3.10 5.69 6.07
N PRO A 18 -2.45 6.17 4.99
CA PRO A 18 -2.35 7.59 4.70
C PRO A 18 -3.69 8.12 4.14
N GLN A 19 -3.84 9.43 4.08
CA GLN A 19 -5.13 10.08 3.80
C GLN A 19 -5.67 9.77 2.39
N GLU A 20 -4.77 9.53 1.44
CA GLU A 20 -5.05 9.11 0.06
C GLU A 20 -5.84 7.79 0.02
N LEU A 21 -5.68 6.95 1.04
CA LEU A 21 -6.39 5.67 1.20
C LEU A 21 -7.52 5.74 2.24
N SER A 22 -8.02 6.93 2.58
CA SER A 22 -9.10 7.10 3.57
C SER A 22 -10.38 6.32 3.27
N ARG A 23 -10.64 5.98 2.00
CA ARG A 23 -11.76 5.15 1.55
C ARG A 23 -11.54 3.66 1.72
N VAL A 24 -10.29 3.22 1.91
CA VAL A 24 -9.94 1.81 2.12
C VAL A 24 -10.14 1.45 3.59
N HIS A 25 -10.73 0.28 3.84
CA HIS A 25 -10.79 -0.24 5.19
C HIS A 25 -9.39 -0.48 5.74
N HIS A 26 -9.09 0.21 6.83
CA HIS A 26 -7.84 0.06 7.57
C HIS A 26 -7.61 -1.34 8.19
N THR A 27 -8.57 -2.27 8.10
CA THR A 27 -8.40 -3.67 8.52
C THR A 27 -8.29 -4.57 7.31
N CYS A 28 -7.14 -5.22 7.14
CA CYS A 28 -6.82 -6.06 5.99
C CYS A 28 -6.56 -7.51 6.42
N HIS A 29 -6.95 -8.47 5.59
CA HIS A 29 -6.59 -9.87 5.76
C HIS A 29 -5.10 -10.09 5.50
N VAL A 30 -4.46 -11.01 6.22
CA VAL A 30 -3.01 -11.27 6.12
C VAL A 30 -2.56 -11.71 4.73
N SER A 31 -3.43 -12.34 3.94
CA SER A 31 -3.14 -12.72 2.54
C SER A 31 -2.89 -11.53 1.62
N ASN A 32 -3.45 -10.36 1.95
CA ASN A 32 -3.35 -9.16 1.14
C ASN A 32 -2.10 -8.34 1.53
N LEU A 33 -1.31 -8.81 2.49
CA LEU A 33 -0.15 -8.12 3.03
C LEU A 33 1.13 -8.86 2.66
N LYS A 34 2.14 -8.09 2.24
CA LYS A 34 3.52 -8.58 2.12
C LYS A 34 4.36 -7.99 3.25
N LYS A 35 5.19 -8.81 3.89
CA LYS A 35 6.12 -8.34 4.93
C LYS A 35 7.14 -7.40 4.30
N CYS A 36 7.31 -6.24 4.92
CA CYS A 36 8.37 -5.29 4.56
C CYS A 36 9.60 -5.57 5.44
N TYR A 37 10.73 -5.85 4.83
CA TYR A 37 12.01 -6.11 5.51
C TYR A 37 12.99 -4.94 5.40
N ALA A 38 12.53 -3.79 4.91
CA ALA A 38 13.39 -2.61 4.79
C ALA A 38 13.67 -2.00 6.18
N ASP A 39 14.96 -1.81 6.48
CA ASP A 39 15.43 -1.19 7.73
C ASP A 39 15.14 0.32 7.80
N LYS A 40 14.85 0.94 6.66
CA LYS A 40 14.53 2.37 6.53
C LYS A 40 13.10 2.55 6.02
N PRO A 41 12.40 3.64 6.40
CA PRO A 41 11.09 3.94 5.83
C PRO A 41 11.24 4.09 4.31
N LEU A 42 10.69 3.13 3.55
CA LEU A 42 10.56 3.30 2.12
C LEU A 42 9.46 4.33 1.88
N VAL A 43 9.81 5.52 1.41
CA VAL A 43 8.82 6.46 0.90
C VAL A 43 8.33 5.86 -0.40
N MET A 44 7.18 5.17 -0.34
CA MET A 44 6.49 4.72 -1.53
C MET A 44 5.74 5.96 -2.04
N PRO A 45 6.03 6.45 -3.26
CA PRO A 45 5.27 7.55 -3.81
C PRO A 45 3.81 7.12 -3.90
N MET A 46 2.95 7.85 -3.20
CA MET A 46 1.50 7.65 -3.21
C MET A 46 0.84 8.66 -4.17
N GLU A 47 1.62 9.54 -4.81
CA GLU A 47 1.15 10.67 -5.62
C GLU A 47 0.26 10.31 -6.83
N GLY A 48 0.05 9.03 -7.15
CA GLY A 48 -0.86 8.57 -8.21
C GLY A 48 -1.97 7.62 -7.76
N ILE A 49 -2.09 7.31 -6.46
CA ILE A 49 -3.07 6.35 -5.98
C ILE A 49 -4.38 7.06 -5.65
N HIS A 50 -5.31 7.05 -6.60
CA HIS A 50 -6.68 7.53 -6.40
C HIS A 50 -7.66 6.34 -6.37
N VAL A 51 -8.50 6.32 -5.34
CA VAL A 51 -9.64 5.39 -5.23
C VAL A 51 -10.91 6.15 -5.58
N ASP A 52 -11.45 5.87 -6.75
CA ASP A 52 -12.65 6.56 -7.25
C ASP A 52 -13.93 6.18 -6.47
N ASP A 53 -15.07 6.79 -6.81
CA ASP A 53 -16.36 6.50 -6.18
C ASP A 53 -16.86 5.07 -6.42
N LYS A 54 -16.28 4.37 -7.39
CA LYS A 54 -16.56 2.97 -7.72
C LYS A 54 -15.59 2.01 -7.04
N LEU A 55 -14.70 2.52 -6.16
CA LEU A 55 -13.65 1.76 -5.47
C LEU A 55 -12.62 1.13 -6.43
N GLN A 56 -12.47 1.69 -7.62
CA GLN A 56 -11.46 1.27 -8.59
C GLN A 56 -10.14 2.02 -8.33
N PHE A 57 -9.04 1.28 -8.37
CA PHE A 57 -7.70 1.86 -8.40
C PHE A 57 -7.37 2.25 -9.85
N ILE A 58 -7.05 3.51 -10.07
CA ILE A 58 -6.53 3.99 -11.36
C ILE A 58 -5.01 3.95 -11.25
N GLU A 59 -4.37 2.98 -11.90
CA GLU A 59 -2.91 2.96 -12.03
C GLU A 59 -2.51 3.82 -13.22
N GLU A 60 -1.72 4.88 -12.98
CA GLU A 60 -1.05 5.59 -14.07
C GLU A 60 0.19 4.77 -14.51
N PRO A 61 0.35 4.51 -15.82
CA PRO A 61 1.51 3.78 -16.31
C PRO A 61 2.78 4.59 -16.07
N VAL A 62 3.68 4.06 -15.24
CA VAL A 62 5.02 4.63 -15.07
C VAL A 62 5.89 4.17 -16.23
N GLU A 63 6.51 5.10 -16.94
CA GLU A 63 7.42 4.80 -18.04
C GLU A 63 8.62 3.99 -17.53
N ILE A 64 8.73 2.74 -17.97
CA ILE A 64 9.87 1.88 -17.65
C ILE A 64 11.01 2.30 -18.57
N ILE A 65 11.89 3.19 -18.09
CA ILE A 65 13.14 3.49 -18.79
C ILE A 65 14.04 2.27 -18.64
N GLU A 66 14.34 1.60 -19.76
CA GLU A 66 15.30 0.51 -19.84
C GLU A 66 16.65 1.01 -19.28
N ARG A 67 17.07 0.46 -18.13
CA ARG A 67 18.40 0.72 -17.58
C ARG A 67 19.28 -0.43 -18.03
N GLU A 68 20.20 -0.18 -18.96
CA GLU A 68 21.27 -1.12 -19.25
C GLU A 68 22.05 -1.39 -17.95
N ILE A 69 21.90 -2.60 -17.42
CA ILE A 69 22.80 -3.11 -16.38
C ILE A 69 24.06 -3.52 -17.12
N LYS A 70 25.12 -2.71 -17.00
CA LYS A 70 26.46 -3.07 -17.47
C LYS A 70 27.17 -3.99 -16.48
#